data_AF-A0A399WBI5-F1
#
_entry.id   AF-A0A399WBI5-F1
#
_cell.length_a   1.000
_cell.length_b   1.000
_cell.length_c   1.000
_cell.angle_alpha   90.00
_cell.angle_beta   90.00
_cell.angle_gamma   90.00
#
_symmetry.space_group_name_H-M   'P 1'
#
loop_
_entity.id
_entity.type
_entity.pdbx_description
1 polymer ?
#
loop_
_entity_poly.entity_id
_entity_poly.type
_entity_poly.pdbx_seq_one_letter_code
_entity_poly.pdbx_strand_id
1 'polypeptide(L)'
;MSETQTNGSFALSWLIVTAATTALYWTTLAKLGVDWWTDENYTHGLLIPFIIGFVLWANRKDLSASEPVSRSAEIIGLVVAAGGILLLALGVLGSELFTQRVSFVVTAAGIVIYAGGKHLFRICGIFFVLFTLAIPLPQIVFNKIALPLQFLASKIAVWGIRLFGVPTVRKGNIIDILPSGAMQTISLEVVEACSGIRSLMTLTAIALLLGFFSRTKRSLSDGVISGMTVSDLVRTGILMIFSVPIAVLTNAVRVSATGVLTYLYGVRASEGTLHEVSGLVMYIAALAILLGLNAALRKVLDGRAAAA
;
A
#
# COMPACT_ATOMS: atom_id res chain seq x y z
N MET A 1 15.81 45.49 8.10
CA MET A 1 14.52 45.21 7.42
C MET A 1 14.69 44.15 6.31
N SER A 2 15.39 43.03 6.55
CA SER A 2 15.81 42.14 5.44
C SER A 2 15.61 40.63 5.61
N GLU A 3 15.29 40.12 6.81
CA GLU A 3 15.02 38.68 7.02
C GLU A 3 13.54 38.35 7.21
N THR A 4 12.78 39.22 7.88
CA THR A 4 11.35 39.02 8.10
C THR A 4 10.51 39.24 6.83
N GLN A 5 10.97 40.09 5.90
CA GLN A 5 10.27 40.40 4.65
C GLN A 5 10.44 39.30 3.58
N THR A 6 11.61 38.68 3.50
CA THR A 6 11.93 37.57 2.58
C THR A 6 11.22 36.28 2.99
N ASN A 7 11.17 35.97 4.29
CA ASN A 7 10.44 34.81 4.80
C ASN A 7 8.92 34.93 4.56
N GLY A 8 8.35 36.14 4.67
CA GLY A 8 6.93 36.38 4.41
C GLY A 8 6.54 36.18 2.94
N SER A 9 7.39 36.64 2.00
CA SER A 9 7.17 36.43 0.57
C SER A 9 7.25 34.94 0.18
N PHE A 10 8.20 34.20 0.76
CA PHE A 10 8.37 32.78 0.48
C PHE A 10 7.20 31.94 1.00
N ALA A 11 6.75 32.20 2.24
CA ALA A 11 5.60 31.52 2.82
C ALA A 11 4.32 31.77 2.01
N LEU A 12 4.12 33.00 1.52
CA LEU A 12 2.99 33.35 0.66
C LEU A 12 3.04 32.61 -0.68
N SER A 13 4.20 32.54 -1.34
CA SER A 13 4.37 31.79 -2.58
C SER A 13 4.02 30.30 -2.41
N TRP A 14 4.49 29.68 -1.33
CA TRP A 14 4.16 28.29 -1.01
C TRP A 14 2.68 28.07 -0.72
N LEU A 15 2.05 29.00 -0.01
CA LEU A 15 0.62 28.96 0.25
C LEU A 15 -0.17 29.03 -1.05
N ILE A 16 0.22 29.93 -1.97
CA ILE A 16 -0.41 30.06 -3.30
C ILE A 16 -0.23 28.79 -4.13
N VAL A 17 0.99 28.25 -4.22
CA VAL A 17 1.26 27.01 -4.98
C VAL A 17 0.46 25.84 -4.42
N THR A 18 0.41 25.70 -3.09
CA THR A 18 -0.34 24.63 -2.42
C THR A 18 -1.84 24.79 -2.66
N ALA A 19 -2.38 26.01 -2.54
CA ALA A 19 -3.78 26.30 -2.79
C ALA A 19 -4.16 26.05 -4.25
N ALA A 20 -3.35 26.51 -5.20
CA ALA A 20 -3.56 26.31 -6.63
C ALA A 20 -3.52 24.83 -7.01
N THR A 21 -2.54 24.07 -6.49
CA THR A 21 -2.44 22.62 -6.73
C THR A 21 -3.63 21.89 -6.13
N THR A 22 -4.03 22.24 -4.90
CA THR A 22 -5.19 21.62 -4.24
C THR A 22 -6.48 21.90 -4.99
N ALA A 23 -6.68 23.13 -5.46
CA ALA A 23 -7.84 23.51 -6.26
C ALA A 23 -7.88 22.75 -7.60
N LEU A 24 -6.74 22.67 -8.30
CA LEU A 24 -6.62 21.95 -9.57
C LEU A 24 -6.95 20.46 -9.42
N TYR A 25 -6.52 19.84 -8.32
CA TYR A 25 -6.69 18.42 -8.05
C TYR A 25 -7.88 18.08 -7.15
N TRP A 26 -8.72 19.06 -6.78
CA TRP A 26 -9.77 18.88 -5.78
C TRP A 26 -10.71 17.74 -6.12
N THR A 27 -11.17 17.66 -7.37
CA THR A 27 -12.10 16.61 -7.83
C THR A 27 -11.45 15.22 -7.80
N THR A 28 -10.19 15.11 -8.19
CA THR A 28 -9.42 13.85 -8.17
C THR A 28 -9.17 13.39 -6.73
N LEU A 29 -8.76 14.29 -5.84
CA LEU A 29 -8.48 14.00 -4.44
C LEU A 29 -9.76 13.69 -3.65
N ALA A 30 -10.86 14.40 -3.92
CA ALA A 30 -12.16 14.11 -3.30
C ALA A 30 -12.65 12.69 -3.66
N LYS A 31 -12.56 12.30 -4.94
CA LYS A 31 -12.89 10.94 -5.39
C LYS A 31 -11.96 9.90 -4.76
N LEU A 32 -10.67 10.20 -4.66
CA LEU A 32 -9.71 9.32 -3.98
C LEU A 32 -10.04 9.15 -2.49
N GLY A 33 -10.46 10.23 -1.81
CA GLY A 33 -10.90 10.18 -0.42
C GLY A 33 -12.17 9.36 -0.23
N VAL A 34 -13.13 9.44 -1.17
CA VAL A 34 -14.32 8.57 -1.19
C VAL A 34 -13.89 7.11 -1.34
N ASP A 35 -13.02 6.79 -2.32
CA ASP A 35 -12.51 5.43 -2.50
C ASP A 35 -11.82 4.91 -1.23
N TRP A 36 -11.01 5.72 -0.55
CA TRP A 36 -10.39 5.31 0.72
C TRP A 36 -11.40 5.02 1.84
N TRP A 37 -12.59 5.64 1.81
CA TRP A 37 -13.61 5.43 2.81
C TRP A 37 -14.54 4.26 2.49
N THR A 38 -14.85 4.05 1.20
CA THR A 38 -15.85 3.09 0.75
C THR A 38 -15.24 1.80 0.21
N ASP A 39 -14.04 1.86 -0.36
CA ASP A 39 -13.32 0.68 -0.85
C ASP A 39 -12.45 0.10 0.27
N GLU A 40 -12.92 -1.03 0.75
CA GLU A 40 -12.28 -1.83 1.78
C GLU A 40 -10.84 -2.28 1.46
N ASN A 41 -10.48 -2.39 0.18
CA ASN A 41 -9.12 -2.74 -0.25
C ASN A 41 -8.14 -1.58 -0.06
N TYR A 42 -8.64 -0.33 -0.04
CA TYR A 42 -7.85 0.89 -0.03
C TYR A 42 -8.03 1.73 1.24
N THR A 43 -8.71 1.21 2.27
CA THR A 43 -8.91 1.91 3.56
C THR A 43 -7.61 2.31 4.25
N HIS A 44 -6.52 1.57 4.01
CA HIS A 44 -5.18 1.96 4.49
C HIS A 44 -4.72 3.32 3.96
N GLY A 45 -5.25 3.77 2.82
CA GLY A 45 -5.01 5.09 2.24
C GLY A 45 -5.41 6.23 3.16
N LEU A 46 -6.40 6.06 4.04
CA LEU A 46 -6.78 7.08 5.05
C LEU A 46 -5.64 7.40 6.02
N LEU A 47 -4.77 6.42 6.31
CA LEU A 47 -3.64 6.60 7.23
C LEU A 47 -2.47 7.33 6.57
N ILE A 48 -2.37 7.27 5.23
CA ILE A 48 -1.20 7.73 4.47
C ILE A 48 -0.96 9.25 4.65
N PRO A 49 -1.96 10.15 4.56
CA PRO A 49 -1.77 11.57 4.85
C PRO A 49 -1.19 11.86 6.25
N PHE A 50 -1.59 11.09 7.27
CA PHE A 50 -1.07 11.24 8.63
C PHE A 50 0.38 10.81 8.75
N ILE A 51 0.76 9.69 8.11
CA ILE A 51 2.15 9.21 8.07
C ILE A 51 3.02 10.23 7.34
N ILE A 52 2.56 10.76 6.21
CA ILE A 52 3.24 11.83 5.47
C ILE A 52 3.45 13.04 6.37
N GLY A 53 2.40 13.54 7.02
CA GLY A 53 2.47 14.70 7.91
C GLY A 53 3.45 14.49 9.06
N PHE A 54 3.42 13.31 9.69
CA PHE A 54 4.36 12.94 10.74
C PHE A 54 5.81 12.93 10.24
N VAL A 55 6.09 12.33 9.08
CA VAL A 55 7.44 12.28 8.51
C VAL A 55 7.94 13.68 8.16
N LEU A 56 7.11 14.52 7.53
CA LEU A 56 7.48 15.91 7.22
C LEU A 56 7.76 16.71 8.50
N TRP A 57 6.92 16.55 9.54
CA TRP A 57 7.12 17.20 10.83
C TRP A 57 8.38 16.73 11.55
N ALA A 58 8.70 15.44 11.48
CA ALA A 58 9.90 14.86 12.06
C ALA A 58 11.18 15.38 11.38
N ASN A 59 11.12 15.68 10.08
CA ASN A 59 12.23 16.21 9.28
C ASN A 59 12.21 17.75 9.14
N ARG A 60 11.37 18.46 9.89
CA ARG A 60 11.15 19.92 9.71
C ARG A 60 12.43 20.76 9.74
N LYS A 61 13.46 20.32 10.48
CA LYS A 61 14.76 21.01 10.57
C LYS A 61 15.54 20.90 9.26
N ASP A 62 15.57 19.70 8.67
CA ASP A 62 16.20 19.47 7.38
C ASP A 62 15.38 20.10 6.24
N LEU A 63 14.05 20.21 6.37
CA LEU A 63 13.21 20.97 5.43
C LEU A 63 13.52 22.48 5.48
N SER A 64 13.84 23.02 6.65
CA SER A 64 14.20 24.44 6.80
C SER A 64 15.65 24.75 6.39
N ALA A 65 16.48 23.73 6.25
CA ALA A 65 17.85 23.87 5.76
C ALA A 65 17.82 24.18 4.25
N SER A 66 17.86 25.48 3.95
CA SER A 66 17.78 25.98 2.57
C SER A 66 19.14 25.79 1.90
N GLU A 67 19.24 24.81 1.00
CA GLU A 67 20.35 24.73 0.05
C GLU A 67 20.01 25.51 -1.23
N PRO A 68 20.96 26.25 -1.83
CA PRO A 68 20.75 26.86 -3.13
C PRO A 68 20.35 25.82 -4.17
N VAL A 69 19.19 26.01 -4.79
CA VAL A 69 18.71 25.11 -5.86
C VAL A 69 19.51 25.40 -7.13
N SER A 70 20.02 24.35 -7.77
CA SER A 70 20.70 24.52 -9.06
C SER A 70 19.70 24.88 -10.15
N ARG A 71 20.11 25.73 -11.10
CA ARG A 71 19.27 26.10 -12.25
C ARG A 71 18.76 24.89 -13.04
N SER A 72 19.56 23.82 -13.10
CA SER A 72 19.15 22.55 -13.71
C SER A 72 18.00 21.88 -12.96
N ALA A 73 18.01 21.90 -11.63
CA ALA A 73 16.94 21.32 -10.82
C ALA A 73 15.64 22.10 -10.95
N GLU A 74 15.69 23.44 -11.05
CA GLU A 74 14.52 24.26 -11.36
C GLU A 74 13.89 23.87 -12.69
N ILE A 75 14.68 23.76 -13.76
CA ILE A 75 14.18 23.39 -15.09
C ILE A 75 13.59 21.98 -15.07
N ILE A 76 14.26 21.01 -14.43
CA ILE A 76 13.76 19.65 -14.29
C ILE A 76 12.43 19.65 -13.52
N GLY A 77 12.36 20.35 -12.38
CA GLY A 77 11.15 20.44 -11.57
C GLY A 77 9.98 21.03 -12.35
N LEU A 78 10.24 22.09 -13.13
CA LEU A 78 9.23 22.71 -14.00
C LEU A 78 8.75 21.75 -15.10
N VAL A 79 9.67 21.07 -15.78
CA VAL A 79 9.32 20.08 -16.83
C VAL A 79 8.53 18.92 -16.25
N VAL A 80 8.92 18.40 -15.09
CA VAL A 80 8.20 17.32 -14.40
C VAL A 80 6.82 17.78 -13.95
N ALA A 81 6.69 18.98 -13.37
CA ALA A 81 5.40 19.53 -12.98
C ALA A 81 4.46 19.76 -14.18
N ALA A 82 5.00 20.32 -15.27
CA ALA A 82 4.25 20.49 -16.51
C ALA A 82 3.82 19.15 -17.11
N GLY A 83 4.70 18.14 -17.08
CA GLY A 83 4.37 16.77 -17.48
C GLY A 83 3.25 16.15 -16.64
N GLY A 84 3.27 16.39 -15.32
CA GLY A 84 2.17 15.98 -14.43
C GLY A 84 0.85 16.68 -14.77
N ILE A 85 0.85 17.98 -15.04
CA ILE A 85 -0.36 18.70 -15.47
C ILE A 85 -0.85 18.18 -16.84
N LEU A 86 0.05 17.87 -17.76
CA LEU A 86 -0.32 17.25 -19.04
C LEU A 86 -0.96 15.87 -18.82
N LEU A 87 -0.41 15.05 -17.93
CA LEU A 87 -1.01 13.76 -17.54
C LEU A 87 -2.39 13.95 -16.91
N LEU A 88 -2.60 15.00 -16.10
CA LEU A 88 -3.93 15.32 -15.57
C LEU A 88 -4.90 15.59 -16.72
N ALA A 89 -4.52 16.43 -17.68
CA ALA A 89 -5.35 16.74 -18.83
C ALA A 89 -5.69 15.49 -19.65
N LEU A 90 -4.70 14.63 -19.94
CA LEU A 90 -4.90 13.36 -20.62
C LEU A 90 -5.83 12.42 -19.84
N GLY A 91 -5.66 12.32 -18.52
CA GLY A 91 -6.50 11.51 -17.65
C GLY A 91 -7.94 12.03 -17.57
N VAL A 92 -8.15 13.35 -17.61
CA VAL A 92 -9.49 13.95 -17.68
C VAL A 92 -10.14 13.68 -19.04
N LEU A 93 -9.42 13.92 -20.14
CA LEU A 93 -9.90 13.65 -21.50
C LEU A 93 -10.21 12.18 -21.75
N GLY A 94 -9.40 11.28 -21.17
CA GLY A 94 -9.61 9.82 -21.24
C GLY A 94 -10.58 9.28 -20.20
N SER A 95 -11.17 10.13 -19.34
CA SER A 95 -12.00 9.71 -18.19
C SER A 95 -11.36 8.63 -17.30
N GLU A 96 -10.04 8.68 -17.13
CA GLU A 96 -9.24 7.65 -16.48
C GLU A 96 -8.70 8.15 -15.13
N LEU A 97 -9.31 7.70 -14.03
CA LEU A 97 -9.03 8.21 -12.69
C LEU A 97 -7.63 7.83 -12.18
N PHE A 98 -7.09 6.66 -12.57
CA PHE A 98 -5.76 6.25 -12.14
C PHE A 98 -4.69 7.22 -12.66
N THR A 99 -4.74 7.59 -13.94
CA THR A 99 -3.85 8.54 -14.59
C THR A 99 -3.97 9.91 -13.94
N GLN A 100 -5.20 10.38 -13.63
CA GLN A 100 -5.39 11.63 -12.89
C GLN A 100 -4.72 11.58 -11.51
N ARG A 101 -4.83 10.48 -10.77
CA ARG A 101 -4.20 10.31 -9.44
C ARG A 101 -2.67 10.24 -9.53
N VAL A 102 -2.14 9.50 -10.50
CA VAL A 102 -0.69 9.43 -10.77
C VAL A 102 -0.16 10.81 -11.15
N SER A 103 -0.93 11.58 -11.93
CA SER A 103 -0.53 12.93 -12.33
C SER A 103 -0.32 13.86 -11.13
N PHE A 104 -1.08 13.71 -10.04
CA PHE A 104 -0.87 14.46 -8.80
C PHE A 104 0.50 14.17 -8.19
N VAL A 105 0.89 12.89 -8.13
CA VAL A 105 2.20 12.46 -7.62
C VAL A 105 3.32 13.07 -8.46
N VAL A 106 3.19 13.04 -9.78
CA VAL A 106 4.17 13.61 -10.71
C VAL A 106 4.26 15.14 -10.57
N THR A 107 3.11 15.84 -10.51
CA THR A 107 3.07 17.29 -10.33
C THR A 107 3.69 17.70 -9.00
N ALA A 108 3.33 17.03 -7.91
CA ALA A 108 3.90 17.28 -6.59
C ALA A 108 5.42 17.00 -6.55
N ALA A 109 5.89 15.96 -7.24
CA ALA A 109 7.33 15.68 -7.38
C ALA A 109 8.06 16.82 -8.11
N GLY A 110 7.48 17.32 -9.19
CA GLY A 110 8.01 18.47 -9.92
C GLY A 110 8.10 19.73 -9.07
N ILE A 111 7.05 20.05 -8.31
CA ILE A 111 7.02 21.20 -7.38
C ILE A 111 8.11 21.07 -6.31
N VAL A 112 8.26 19.87 -5.72
CA VAL A 112 9.29 19.61 -4.70
C VAL A 112 10.70 19.75 -5.27
N ILE A 113 10.96 19.22 -6.46
CA ILE A 113 12.26 19.34 -7.14
C ILE A 113 12.53 20.79 -7.52
N TYR A 114 11.53 21.51 -8.02
CA TYR A 114 11.65 22.92 -8.39
C TYR A 114 12.09 23.77 -7.20
N ALA A 115 11.51 23.53 -6.04
CA ALA A 115 11.68 24.42 -4.90
C ALA A 115 12.84 24.07 -3.97
N GLY A 116 13.25 22.79 -3.90
CA GLY A 116 14.34 22.35 -3.01
C GLY A 116 15.28 21.33 -3.64
N GLY A 117 15.21 21.16 -4.95
CA GLY A 117 16.10 20.31 -5.72
C GLY A 117 16.13 18.86 -5.27
N LYS A 118 17.31 18.24 -5.46
CA LYS A 118 17.55 16.85 -5.12
C LYS A 118 17.51 16.62 -3.60
N HIS A 119 17.80 17.64 -2.78
CA HIS A 119 17.77 17.53 -1.33
C HIS A 119 16.33 17.33 -0.82
N LEU A 120 15.43 18.27 -1.15
CA LEU A 120 14.04 18.20 -0.71
C LEU A 120 13.30 16.98 -1.30
N PHE A 121 13.59 16.62 -2.55
CA PHE A 121 13.03 15.42 -3.16
C PHE A 121 13.40 14.12 -2.41
N ARG A 122 14.63 14.01 -1.87
CA ARG A 122 15.02 12.85 -1.07
C ARG A 122 14.31 12.78 0.27
N ILE A 123 14.04 13.93 0.89
CA ILE A 123 13.33 14.02 2.17
C ILE A 123 11.85 13.68 1.96
N CYS A 124 11.24 14.25 0.93
CA CYS A 124 9.84 13.99 0.58
C CYS A 124 9.64 12.66 -0.16
N GLY A 125 10.69 11.91 -0.49
CA GLY A 125 10.61 10.73 -1.34
C GLY A 125 9.56 9.68 -0.91
N ILE A 126 9.42 9.44 0.39
CA ILE A 126 8.42 8.49 0.91
C ILE A 126 6.98 8.95 0.66
N PHE A 127 6.74 10.26 0.58
CA PHE A 127 5.41 10.79 0.24
C PHE A 127 4.98 10.21 -1.10
N PHE A 128 5.85 10.25 -2.11
CA PHE A 128 5.53 9.74 -3.43
C PHE A 128 5.32 8.22 -3.41
N VAL A 129 6.19 7.47 -2.72
CA VAL A 129 6.06 6.00 -2.65
C VAL A 129 4.79 5.57 -1.91
N LEU A 130 4.52 6.15 -0.74
CA LEU A 130 3.32 5.83 0.06
C LEU A 130 2.05 6.27 -0.65
N PHE A 131 2.05 7.46 -1.25
CA PHE A 131 0.90 7.96 -1.97
C PHE A 131 0.61 7.10 -3.20
N THR A 132 1.62 6.69 -3.96
CA THR A 132 1.44 5.77 -5.10
C THR A 132 0.84 4.43 -4.66
N LEU A 133 1.23 3.91 -3.50
CA LEU A 133 0.65 2.67 -2.97
C LEU A 133 -0.81 2.85 -2.52
N ALA A 134 -1.20 4.08 -2.14
CA ALA A 134 -2.56 4.43 -1.76
C ALA A 134 -3.48 4.69 -2.97
N ILE A 135 -2.95 4.73 -4.20
CA ILE A 135 -3.76 4.95 -5.41
C ILE A 135 -4.40 3.62 -5.84
N PRO A 136 -5.74 3.56 -5.96
CA PRO A 136 -6.40 2.38 -6.50
C PRO A 136 -5.95 2.04 -7.91
N LEU A 137 -5.47 0.81 -8.10
CA LEU A 137 -5.10 0.29 -9.41
C LEU A 137 -6.32 0.22 -10.33
N PRO A 138 -6.15 0.36 -11.65
CA PRO A 138 -7.23 0.10 -12.60
C PRO A 138 -7.78 -1.31 -12.41
N GLN A 139 -9.10 -1.46 -12.41
CA GLN A 139 -9.79 -2.74 -12.14
C GLN A 139 -9.28 -3.90 -13.01
N ILE A 140 -8.88 -3.62 -14.26
CA ILE A 140 -8.32 -4.63 -15.17
C ILE A 140 -6.98 -5.17 -14.64
N VAL A 141 -6.11 -4.30 -14.14
CA VAL A 141 -4.81 -4.67 -13.58
C VAL A 141 -5.01 -5.42 -12.28
N PHE A 142 -5.90 -4.90 -11.42
CA PHE A 142 -6.25 -5.53 -10.16
C PHE A 142 -6.76 -6.97 -10.38
N ASN A 143 -7.73 -7.16 -11.28
CA ASN A 143 -8.30 -8.49 -11.58
C ASN A 143 -7.30 -9.47 -12.16
N LYS A 144 -6.34 -8.99 -12.97
CA LYS A 144 -5.25 -9.83 -13.50
C LYS A 144 -4.32 -10.37 -12.42
N ILE A 145 -4.15 -9.66 -11.31
CA ILE A 145 -3.36 -10.10 -10.16
C ILE A 145 -4.23 -10.94 -9.21
N ALA A 146 -5.46 -10.50 -8.98
CA ALA A 146 -6.41 -11.07 -8.06
C ALA A 146 -6.79 -12.53 -8.38
N LEU A 147 -7.24 -12.78 -9.61
CA LEU A 147 -7.82 -14.07 -9.99
C LEU A 147 -6.83 -15.24 -9.89
N PRO A 148 -5.58 -15.12 -10.37
CA PRO A 148 -4.58 -16.18 -10.18
C PRO A 148 -4.32 -16.50 -8.71
N LEU A 149 -4.25 -15.47 -7.85
CA LEU A 149 -4.05 -15.65 -6.41
C LEU A 149 -5.26 -16.33 -5.76
N GLN A 150 -6.49 -16.00 -6.17
CA GLN A 150 -7.70 -16.68 -5.72
C GLN A 150 -7.74 -18.14 -6.15
N PHE A 151 -7.32 -18.47 -7.38
CA PHE A 151 -7.23 -19.86 -7.83
C PHE A 151 -6.18 -20.68 -7.09
N LEU A 152 -5.04 -20.06 -6.76
CA LEU A 152 -4.02 -20.68 -5.93
C LEU A 152 -4.54 -20.92 -4.51
N ALA A 153 -5.16 -19.90 -3.91
CA ALA A 153 -5.76 -20.00 -2.58
C ALA A 153 -6.86 -21.07 -2.54
N SER A 154 -7.76 -21.14 -3.53
CA SER A 154 -8.83 -22.14 -3.58
C SER A 154 -8.27 -23.56 -3.75
N LYS A 155 -7.18 -23.73 -4.52
CA LYS A 155 -6.50 -25.02 -4.65
C LYS A 155 -5.92 -25.50 -3.32
N ILE A 156 -5.20 -24.63 -2.61
CA ILE A 156 -4.63 -24.94 -1.29
C ILE A 156 -5.75 -25.18 -0.28
N ALA A 157 -6.81 -24.38 -0.34
CA ALA A 157 -7.93 -24.49 0.58
C ALA A 157 -8.64 -25.85 0.45
N VAL A 158 -8.91 -26.30 -0.78
CA VAL A 158 -9.52 -27.62 -1.06
C VAL A 158 -8.64 -28.76 -0.56
N TRP A 159 -7.32 -28.66 -0.75
CA TRP A 159 -6.39 -29.63 -0.17
C TRP A 159 -6.53 -29.68 1.36
N GLY A 160 -6.53 -28.51 2.01
CA GLY A 160 -6.74 -28.40 3.47
C GLY A 160 -8.08 -28.97 3.95
N ILE A 161 -9.17 -28.72 3.23
CA ILE A 161 -10.52 -29.23 3.58
C ILE A 161 -10.55 -30.77 3.47
N ARG A 162 -9.97 -31.32 2.40
CA ARG A 162 -9.96 -32.77 2.16
C ARG A 162 -9.12 -33.54 3.18
N LEU A 163 -8.14 -32.91 3.83
CA LEU A 163 -7.42 -33.53 4.95
C LEU A 163 -8.35 -33.90 6.12
N PHE A 164 -9.49 -33.20 6.27
CA PHE A 164 -10.50 -33.49 7.27
C PHE A 164 -11.61 -34.43 6.76
N GLY A 165 -11.40 -35.10 5.62
CA GLY A 165 -12.37 -36.04 5.04
C GLY A 165 -13.62 -35.39 4.43
N VAL A 166 -13.63 -34.06 4.28
CA VAL A 166 -14.79 -33.33 3.76
C VAL A 166 -14.82 -33.40 2.22
N PRO A 167 -15.90 -33.93 1.61
CA PRO A 167 -16.03 -34.02 0.16
C PRO A 167 -16.32 -32.65 -0.45
N THR A 168 -15.44 -32.19 -1.35
CA THR A 168 -15.53 -30.86 -1.98
C THR A 168 -15.20 -30.88 -3.46
N VAL A 169 -15.87 -30.02 -4.22
CA VAL A 169 -15.63 -29.80 -5.65
C VAL A 169 -15.18 -28.36 -5.87
N ARG A 170 -14.11 -28.16 -6.64
CA ARG A 170 -13.57 -26.83 -6.95
C ARG A 170 -13.95 -26.41 -8.37
N LYS A 171 -14.54 -25.23 -8.52
CA LYS A 171 -14.85 -24.58 -9.80
C LYS A 171 -14.20 -23.18 -9.82
N GLY A 172 -12.96 -23.11 -10.28
CA GLY A 172 -12.18 -21.86 -10.25
C GLY A 172 -11.88 -21.40 -8.82
N ASN A 173 -12.46 -20.27 -8.41
CA ASN A 173 -12.40 -19.72 -7.05
C ASN A 173 -13.60 -20.11 -6.18
N ILE A 174 -14.56 -20.88 -6.72
CA ILE A 174 -15.73 -21.39 -5.98
C ILE A 174 -15.45 -22.82 -5.49
N ILE A 175 -15.82 -23.12 -4.25
CA ILE A 175 -15.69 -24.43 -3.61
C ILE A 175 -17.08 -24.89 -3.17
N ASP A 176 -17.62 -25.90 -3.84
CA ASP A 176 -18.89 -26.51 -3.48
C ASP A 176 -18.66 -27.59 -2.42
N ILE A 177 -19.41 -27.49 -1.32
CA ILE A 177 -19.35 -28.41 -0.17
C ILE A 177 -20.76 -28.96 0.07
N LEU A 178 -20.87 -30.26 0.29
CA LEU A 178 -22.13 -30.88 0.73
C LEU A 178 -22.06 -31.10 2.26
N PRO A 179 -22.79 -30.33 3.08
CA PRO A 179 -22.79 -30.48 4.53
C PRO A 179 -23.29 -31.84 4.99
N SER A 180 -22.85 -32.29 6.17
CA SER A 180 -23.28 -33.57 6.72
C SER A 180 -24.79 -33.58 6.97
N GLY A 181 -25.50 -34.52 6.35
CA GLY A 181 -26.96 -34.64 6.47
C GLY A 181 -27.78 -33.63 5.65
N ALA A 182 -27.15 -32.81 4.80
CA ALA A 182 -27.85 -31.90 3.90
C ALA A 182 -28.05 -32.52 2.50
N MET A 183 -29.12 -32.13 1.81
CA MET A 183 -29.39 -32.49 0.40
C MET A 183 -28.94 -31.42 -0.60
N GLN A 184 -28.46 -30.26 -0.11
CA GLN A 184 -28.05 -29.14 -0.95
C GLN A 184 -26.58 -28.78 -0.69
N THR A 185 -25.88 -28.45 -1.77
CA THR A 185 -24.50 -27.95 -1.71
C THR A 185 -24.47 -26.48 -1.31
N ILE A 186 -23.52 -26.13 -0.45
CA ILE A 186 -23.17 -24.75 -0.13
C ILE A 186 -21.93 -24.38 -0.93
N SER A 187 -22.01 -23.30 -1.69
CA SER A 187 -20.88 -22.76 -2.44
C SER A 187 -20.13 -21.75 -1.58
N LEU A 188 -18.89 -22.08 -1.22
CA LEU A 188 -17.95 -21.15 -0.62
C LEU A 188 -17.14 -20.50 -1.72
N GLU A 189 -17.41 -19.23 -1.96
CA GLU A 189 -16.63 -18.45 -2.88
C GLU A 189 -15.40 -17.87 -2.19
N VAL A 190 -14.23 -18.04 -2.81
CA VAL A 190 -13.04 -17.26 -2.49
C VAL A 190 -13.19 -15.89 -3.17
N VAL A 191 -14.26 -15.17 -2.83
CA VAL A 191 -14.57 -13.83 -3.37
C VAL A 191 -13.62 -12.79 -2.82
N GLU A 192 -13.55 -11.68 -3.53
CA GLU A 192 -12.79 -10.48 -3.19
C GLU A 192 -13.02 -9.97 -1.75
N ALA A 193 -14.28 -9.98 -1.29
CA ALA A 193 -14.67 -9.54 0.06
C ALA A 193 -13.99 -10.33 1.18
N CYS A 194 -13.75 -11.62 0.94
CA CYS A 194 -12.99 -12.49 1.80
C CYS A 194 -11.49 -12.44 1.43
N SER A 195 -11.16 -12.20 0.16
CA SER A 195 -9.89 -12.57 -0.46
C SER A 195 -8.66 -11.94 0.18
N GLY A 196 -7.58 -12.71 0.20
CA GLY A 196 -6.25 -12.25 0.60
C GLY A 196 -5.73 -11.04 -0.17
N ILE A 197 -6.46 -10.39 -1.09
CA ILE A 197 -6.02 -9.19 -1.80
C ILE A 197 -6.18 -7.92 -0.95
N ARG A 198 -7.25 -7.82 -0.13
CA ARG A 198 -7.34 -6.79 0.91
C ARG A 198 -6.14 -6.89 1.85
N SER A 199 -5.88 -8.12 2.31
CA SER A 199 -4.70 -8.43 3.12
C SER A 199 -3.42 -8.17 2.32
N LEU A 200 -3.37 -8.41 1.02
CA LEU A 200 -2.17 -8.19 0.21
C LEU A 200 -1.80 -6.71 0.11
N MET A 201 -2.74 -5.84 -0.25
CA MET A 201 -2.48 -4.40 -0.37
C MET A 201 -2.07 -3.82 0.99
N THR A 202 -2.79 -4.18 2.05
CA THR A 202 -2.48 -3.74 3.41
C THR A 202 -1.15 -4.32 3.93
N LEU A 203 -0.86 -5.61 3.72
CA LEU A 203 0.42 -6.24 4.10
C LEU A 203 1.58 -5.68 3.28
N THR A 204 1.37 -5.31 2.02
CA THR A 204 2.40 -4.68 1.17
C THR A 204 2.68 -3.26 1.65
N ALA A 205 1.65 -2.50 2.03
CA ALA A 205 1.81 -1.19 2.68
C ALA A 205 2.52 -1.30 4.03
N ILE A 206 2.14 -2.28 4.84
CA ILE A 206 2.83 -2.55 6.11
C ILE A 206 4.26 -3.01 5.87
N ALA A 207 4.53 -3.85 4.87
CA ALA A 207 5.89 -4.28 4.52
C ALA A 207 6.78 -3.08 4.16
N LEU A 208 6.26 -2.13 3.38
CA LEU A 208 6.93 -0.88 3.05
C LEU A 208 7.18 -0.03 4.32
N LEU A 209 6.17 0.14 5.16
CA LEU A 209 6.29 0.89 6.42
C LEU A 209 7.27 0.22 7.41
N LEU A 210 7.27 -1.11 7.51
CA LEU A 210 8.22 -1.87 8.32
C LEU A 210 9.63 -1.69 7.78
N GLY A 211 9.82 -1.83 6.48
CA GLY A 211 11.09 -1.55 5.80
C GLY A 211 11.62 -0.15 6.17
N PHE A 212 10.75 0.85 6.09
CA PHE A 212 11.04 2.24 6.39
C PHE A 212 11.35 2.49 7.88
N PHE A 213 10.48 2.07 8.81
CA PHE A 213 10.64 2.37 10.24
C PHE A 213 11.67 1.49 10.95
N SER A 214 11.96 0.29 10.44
CA SER A 214 12.94 -0.62 11.05
C SER A 214 14.36 -0.51 10.50
N ARG A 215 14.63 0.56 9.74
CA ARG A 215 15.94 0.83 9.11
C ARG A 215 17.11 0.92 10.09
N THR A 216 18.29 0.56 9.60
CA THR A 216 19.52 0.43 10.40
C THR A 216 20.05 1.78 10.86
N LYS A 217 20.06 2.79 9.97
CA LYS A 217 20.30 4.18 10.37
C LYS A 217 18.99 4.82 10.84
N ARG A 218 18.86 5.02 12.16
CA ARG A 218 17.67 5.67 12.75
C ARG A 218 17.58 7.17 12.51
N SER A 219 18.70 7.83 12.17
CA SER A 219 18.69 9.26 11.90
C SER A 219 17.83 9.56 10.68
N LEU A 220 16.75 10.33 10.90
CA LEU A 220 15.87 10.82 9.85
C LEU A 220 16.55 11.88 8.96
N SER A 221 17.65 12.48 9.44
CA SER A 221 18.35 13.60 8.82
C SER A 221 19.07 13.26 7.50
N ASP A 222 19.46 12.00 7.25
CA ASP A 222 20.13 11.60 5.99
C ASP A 222 19.17 11.50 4.78
N GLY A 223 17.94 12.03 4.90
CA GLY A 223 16.90 11.94 3.90
C GLY A 223 16.19 10.58 3.91
N VAL A 224 14.93 10.60 3.51
CA VAL A 224 14.01 9.49 3.73
C VAL A 224 14.27 8.30 2.77
N ILE A 225 14.61 8.58 1.50
CA ILE A 225 15.07 7.55 0.55
C ILE A 225 16.59 7.38 0.59
N SER A 226 17.34 8.45 0.84
CA SER A 226 18.81 8.45 0.78
C SER A 226 19.49 7.88 2.02
N GLY A 227 18.79 7.80 3.15
CA GLY A 227 19.27 7.18 4.39
C GLY A 227 19.01 5.68 4.49
N MET A 228 18.22 5.08 3.58
CA MET A 228 18.06 3.62 3.53
C MET A 228 19.30 2.99 2.93
N THR A 229 19.88 2.02 3.64
CA THR A 229 20.99 1.23 3.11
C THR A 229 20.49 0.27 2.03
N VAL A 230 21.40 -0.25 1.20
CA VAL A 230 21.07 -1.32 0.23
C VAL A 230 20.40 -2.50 0.95
N SER A 231 20.86 -2.82 2.18
CA SER A 231 20.28 -3.88 3.01
C SER A 231 18.82 -3.58 3.41
N ASP A 232 18.48 -2.33 3.72
CA ASP A 232 17.12 -1.91 4.04
C ASP A 232 16.20 -2.00 2.80
N LEU A 233 16.69 -1.60 1.62
CA LEU A 233 15.93 -1.71 0.38
C LEU A 233 15.69 -3.17 0.01
N VAL A 234 16.71 -4.02 0.10
CA VAL A 234 16.59 -5.46 -0.14
C VAL A 234 15.62 -6.09 0.86
N ARG A 235 15.73 -5.76 2.16
CA ARG A 235 14.79 -6.22 3.19
C ARG A 235 13.36 -5.81 2.86
N THR A 236 13.14 -4.55 2.53
CA THR A 236 11.81 -4.01 2.17
C THR A 236 11.24 -4.72 0.95
N GLY A 237 12.03 -4.91 -0.09
CA GLY A 237 11.64 -5.64 -1.30
C GLY A 237 11.28 -7.09 -1.00
N ILE A 238 12.07 -7.79 -0.18
CA ILE A 238 11.76 -9.17 0.25
C ILE A 238 10.44 -9.19 1.03
N LEU A 239 10.21 -8.28 1.96
CA LEU A 239 8.96 -8.23 2.72
C LEU A 239 7.74 -8.00 1.82
N MET A 240 7.85 -7.10 0.83
CA MET A 240 6.77 -6.84 -0.14
C MET A 240 6.54 -8.04 -1.06
N ILE A 241 7.58 -8.77 -1.45
CA ILE A 241 7.42 -9.98 -2.27
C ILE A 241 6.77 -11.10 -1.44
N PHE A 242 7.17 -11.25 -0.17
CA PHE A 242 6.63 -12.26 0.73
C PHE A 242 5.23 -11.94 1.24
N SER A 243 4.75 -10.69 1.16
CA SER A 243 3.35 -10.36 1.47
C SER A 243 2.37 -11.16 0.59
N VAL A 244 2.73 -11.46 -0.67
CA VAL A 244 1.94 -12.26 -1.62
C VAL A 244 1.70 -13.69 -1.12
N PRO A 245 2.73 -14.53 -0.91
CA PRO A 245 2.53 -15.89 -0.41
C PRO A 245 1.94 -15.91 1.00
N ILE A 246 2.30 -14.96 1.88
CA ILE A 246 1.69 -14.87 3.22
C ILE A 246 0.19 -14.66 3.09
N ALA A 247 -0.25 -13.70 2.27
CA ALA A 247 -1.67 -13.42 2.06
C ALA A 247 -2.43 -14.59 1.42
N VAL A 248 -1.83 -15.29 0.45
CA VAL A 248 -2.42 -16.49 -0.15
C VAL A 248 -2.58 -17.62 0.87
N LEU A 249 -1.55 -17.88 1.67
CA LEU A 249 -1.55 -18.97 2.65
C LEU A 249 -2.53 -18.71 3.79
N THR A 250 -2.53 -17.51 4.39
CA THR A 250 -3.48 -17.17 5.45
C THR A 250 -4.91 -17.16 4.93
N ASN A 251 -5.13 -16.68 3.71
CA ASN A 251 -6.44 -16.80 3.08
C ASN A 251 -6.86 -18.27 2.86
N ALA A 252 -5.96 -19.11 2.36
CA ALA A 252 -6.25 -20.53 2.12
C ALA A 252 -6.59 -21.26 3.42
N VAL A 253 -5.84 -21.02 4.50
CA VAL A 253 -6.13 -21.60 5.83
C VAL A 253 -7.49 -21.15 6.33
N ARG A 254 -7.84 -19.86 6.17
CA ARG A 254 -9.16 -19.33 6.57
C ARG A 254 -10.29 -20.01 5.80
N VAL A 255 -10.15 -20.10 4.48
CA VAL A 255 -11.15 -20.75 3.61
C VAL A 255 -11.25 -22.24 3.93
N SER A 256 -10.14 -22.91 4.24
CA SER A 256 -10.18 -24.30 4.69
C SER A 256 -10.94 -24.46 5.99
N ALA A 257 -10.63 -23.64 7.00
CA ALA A 257 -11.32 -23.67 8.29
C ALA A 257 -12.82 -23.39 8.11
N THR A 258 -13.18 -22.38 7.31
CA THR A 258 -14.57 -22.07 6.99
C THR A 258 -15.24 -23.25 6.28
N GLY A 259 -14.58 -23.89 5.32
CA GLY A 259 -15.11 -25.07 4.63
C GLY A 259 -15.39 -26.26 5.54
N VAL A 260 -14.50 -26.54 6.48
CA VAL A 260 -14.71 -27.60 7.48
C VAL A 260 -15.86 -27.24 8.43
N LEU A 261 -15.92 -25.98 8.88
CA LEU A 261 -17.01 -25.53 9.76
C LEU A 261 -18.36 -25.52 9.05
N THR A 262 -18.42 -25.12 7.77
CA THR A 262 -19.63 -25.19 6.94
C THR A 262 -20.10 -26.63 6.75
N TYR A 263 -19.19 -27.60 6.65
CA TYR A 263 -19.55 -29.01 6.59
C TYR A 263 -20.23 -29.51 7.89
N LEU A 264 -19.75 -29.05 9.05
CA LEU A 264 -20.23 -29.50 10.37
C LEU A 264 -21.47 -28.74 10.88
N TYR A 265 -21.52 -27.42 10.66
CA TYR A 265 -22.51 -26.51 11.24
C TYR A 265 -23.42 -25.83 10.20
N GLY A 266 -23.23 -26.13 8.90
CA GLY A 266 -24.00 -25.55 7.81
C GLY A 266 -23.65 -24.07 7.53
N VAL A 267 -24.58 -23.36 6.87
CA VAL A 267 -24.38 -21.96 6.39
C VAL A 267 -24.05 -20.98 7.52
N ARG A 268 -24.50 -21.25 8.75
CA ARG A 268 -24.26 -20.38 9.91
C ARG A 268 -22.77 -20.23 10.27
N ALA A 269 -21.92 -21.14 9.83
CA ALA A 269 -20.48 -21.04 10.02
C ALA A 269 -19.79 -20.12 8.99
N SER A 270 -20.40 -19.90 7.84
CA SER A 270 -19.87 -19.03 6.78
C SER A 270 -20.38 -17.59 6.86
N GLU A 271 -21.39 -17.32 7.68
CA GLU A 271 -22.04 -16.00 7.80
C GLU A 271 -21.94 -15.43 9.22
N GLY A 272 -22.01 -14.10 9.33
CA GLY A 272 -22.07 -13.40 10.62
C GLY A 272 -20.72 -13.26 11.34
N THR A 273 -20.77 -13.16 12.67
CA THR A 273 -19.63 -12.77 13.52
C THR A 273 -18.45 -13.74 13.47
N LEU A 274 -18.70 -15.05 13.27
CA LEU A 274 -17.63 -16.04 13.13
C LEU A 274 -16.77 -15.78 11.89
N HIS A 275 -17.39 -15.34 10.80
CA HIS A 275 -16.69 -14.98 9.58
C HIS A 275 -15.77 -13.77 9.82
N GLU A 276 -16.28 -12.71 10.43
CA GLU A 276 -15.52 -11.49 10.75
C GLU A 276 -14.35 -11.76 11.70
N VAL A 277 -14.58 -12.50 12.79
CA VAL A 277 -13.54 -12.87 13.76
C VAL A 277 -12.46 -13.73 13.09
N SER A 278 -12.84 -14.70 12.26
CA SER A 278 -11.87 -15.50 11.52
C SER A 278 -11.02 -14.65 10.58
N GLY A 279 -11.61 -13.62 9.95
CA GLY A 279 -10.90 -12.64 9.14
C GLY A 279 -9.85 -11.87 9.95
N LEU A 280 -10.24 -11.33 11.10
CA LEU A 280 -9.34 -10.60 12.00
C LEU A 280 -8.18 -11.47 12.50
N VAL A 281 -8.48 -12.69 12.96
CA VAL A 281 -7.45 -13.63 13.44
C VAL A 281 -6.42 -13.92 12.34
N MET A 282 -6.88 -14.15 11.11
CA MET A 282 -5.98 -14.47 10.00
C MET A 282 -5.18 -13.25 9.53
N TYR A 283 -5.74 -12.05 9.66
CA TYR A 283 -5.00 -10.81 9.46
C TYR A 283 -3.88 -10.63 10.51
N ILE A 284 -4.19 -10.83 11.80
CA ILE A 284 -3.19 -10.77 12.87
C ILE A 284 -2.10 -11.82 12.66
N ALA A 285 -2.47 -13.04 12.25
CA ALA A 285 -1.51 -14.09 11.92
C ALA A 285 -0.60 -13.70 10.75
N ALA A 286 -1.17 -13.13 9.67
CA ALA A 286 -0.39 -12.66 8.53
C ALA A 286 0.59 -11.56 8.93
N LEU A 287 0.15 -10.61 9.75
CA LEU A 287 0.99 -9.54 10.29
C LEU A 287 2.11 -10.11 11.17
N ALA A 288 1.81 -11.06 12.05
CA ALA A 288 2.80 -11.71 12.91
C ALA A 288 3.88 -12.44 12.09
N ILE A 289 3.49 -13.14 11.02
CA ILE A 289 4.44 -13.79 10.10
C ILE A 289 5.32 -12.74 9.42
N LEU A 290 4.74 -11.64 8.94
CA LEU A 290 5.50 -10.57 8.28
C LEU A 290 6.48 -9.87 9.25
N LEU A 291 6.07 -9.64 10.50
CA LEU A 291 6.93 -9.09 11.56
C LEU A 291 8.06 -10.05 11.93
N GLY A 292 7.77 -11.35 12.05
CA GLY A 292 8.76 -12.40 12.28
C GLY A 292 9.78 -12.47 11.15
N LEU A 293 9.32 -12.39 9.90
CA LEU A 293 10.19 -12.33 8.72
C LEU A 293 11.08 -11.07 8.75
N ASN A 294 10.53 -9.90 9.09
CA ASN A 294 11.32 -8.68 9.22
C ASN A 294 12.40 -8.84 10.30
N ALA A 295 12.05 -9.38 11.47
CA ALA A 295 13.01 -9.61 12.56
C ALA A 295 14.13 -10.58 12.16
N ALA A 296 13.79 -11.65 11.44
CA ALA A 296 14.77 -12.61 10.92
C ALA A 296 15.69 -11.97 9.87
N LEU A 297 15.13 -11.24 8.91
CA LEU A 297 15.89 -10.56 7.86
C LEU A 297 16.83 -9.51 8.43
N ARG A 298 16.41 -8.76 9.46
CA ARG A 298 17.29 -7.82 10.17
C ARG A 298 18.51 -8.52 10.76
N LYS A 299 18.32 -9.64 11.47
CA LYS A 299 19.45 -10.41 12.03
C LYS A 299 20.43 -10.89 10.95
N VAL A 300 19.91 -11.37 9.81
CA VAL A 300 20.74 -11.92 8.73
C VAL A 300 21.44 -10.82 7.93
N LEU A 301 20.74 -9.76 7.56
CA LEU A 301 21.26 -8.71 6.68
C LEU A 301 22.12 -7.69 7.44
N ASP A 302 21.70 -7.27 8.64
CA ASP A 302 22.48 -6.33 9.46
C ASP A 302 23.69 -7.03 10.09
N GLY A 303 23.57 -8.32 10.44
CA GLY A 303 24.69 -9.12 10.93
C GLY A 303 25.78 -9.33 9.88
N ARG A 304 25.40 -9.46 8.59
CA ARG A 304 26.35 -9.53 7.47
C ARG A 304 27.03 -8.18 7.21
N ALA A 305 26.31 -7.08 7.35
CA ALA A 305 26.88 -5.74 7.19
C ALA A 305 27.85 -5.34 8.32
N ALA A 306 27.74 -5.96 9.50
CA ALA A 306 28.68 -5.79 10.61
C ALA A 306 29.92 -6.69 10.51
N ALA A 307 29.86 -7.76 9.71
CA ALA A 307 30.94 -8.73 9.53
C ALA A 307 31.77 -8.50 8.25
N ALA A 308 31.35 -7.57 7.39
CA ALA A 308 32.01 -7.15 6.16
C ALA A 308 32.64 -5.76 6.35
#